data_AF-A0A1N7R9U1-F1
#
_entry.id   AF-A0A1N7R9U1-F1
#
_cell.length_a   1.000
_cell.length_b   1.000
_cell.length_c   1.000
_cell.angle_alpha   90.00
_cell.angle_beta   90.00
_cell.angle_gamma   90.00
#
_symmetry.space_group_name_H-M   'P 1'
#
loop_
_entity.id
_entity.type
_entity.pdbx_description
1 polymer ?
#
loop_
_entity_poly.entity_id
_entity_poly.type
_entity_poly.pdbx_seq_one_letter_code
_entity_poly.pdbx_strand_id
1 'polypeptide(L)'
;MLTEAADWLVLLGVAACAYAAWKSAARAGRSRAIARVAALSCLALSAFFFYAWYAQYLKWDFNELGRYYDPVDQVVYTDAGFVWVLPAAALLILGLLYARRGWRR
;
A
#
# COMPACT_ATOMS: atom_id res chain seq x y z
N MET A 1 12.49 15.29 -11.40
CA MET A 1 13.56 14.36 -10.93
C MET A 1 13.22 13.63 -9.64
N LEU A 2 12.70 14.30 -8.59
CA LEU A 2 12.32 13.61 -7.34
C LEU A 2 11.12 12.65 -7.48
N THR A 3 10.19 12.94 -8.41
CA THR A 3 9.02 12.12 -8.71
C THR A 3 9.39 10.77 -9.34
N GLU A 4 10.25 10.75 -10.37
CA GLU A 4 10.67 9.50 -11.02
C GLU A 4 11.44 8.58 -10.06
N ALA A 5 12.32 9.12 -9.22
CA ALA A 5 13.05 8.33 -8.23
C ALA A 5 12.11 7.71 -7.19
N ALA A 6 11.07 8.44 -6.77
CA ALA A 6 10.03 7.92 -5.89
C ALA A 6 9.22 6.82 -6.58
N ASP A 7 8.88 6.97 -7.86
CA ASP A 7 8.15 5.97 -8.64
C ASP A 7 8.96 4.67 -8.79
N TRP A 8 10.26 4.77 -9.09
CA TRP A 8 11.14 3.61 -9.15
C TRP A 8 11.28 2.90 -7.80
N LEU A 9 11.36 3.65 -6.70
CA LEU A 9 11.40 3.09 -5.34
C LEU A 9 10.09 2.40 -4.96
N VAL A 10 8.94 2.94 -5.39
CA VAL A 10 7.65 2.29 -5.20
C VAL A 10 7.57 1.02 -6.03
N LEU A 11 7.97 1.03 -7.30
CA LEU A 11 7.99 -0.16 -8.15
C LEU A 11 8.91 -1.25 -7.59
N LEU A 12 10.09 -0.88 -7.09
CA LEU A 12 11.00 -1.80 -6.40
C LEU A 12 10.37 -2.33 -5.11
N GLY A 13 9.69 -1.48 -4.33
CA GLY A 13 8.96 -1.88 -3.13
C GLY A 13 7.85 -2.87 -3.43
N VAL A 14 7.04 -2.60 -4.45
CA VAL A 14 5.96 -3.48 -4.92
C VAL A 14 6.51 -4.81 -5.42
N ALA A 15 7.56 -4.79 -6.24
CA ALA A 15 8.21 -6.00 -6.75
C ALA A 15 8.83 -6.83 -5.63
N ALA A 16 9.47 -6.18 -4.64
CA ALA A 16 10.04 -6.84 -3.47
C ALA A 16 8.94 -7.46 -2.59
N CYS A 17 7.83 -6.75 -2.36
CA CYS A 17 6.68 -7.27 -1.63
C CYS A 17 6.04 -8.45 -2.36
N ALA A 18 5.89 -8.38 -3.69
CA ALA A 18 5.36 -9.47 -4.51
C ALA A 18 6.28 -10.70 -4.49
N TYR A 19 7.60 -10.50 -4.61
CA TYR A 19 8.59 -11.58 -4.53
C TYR A 19 8.63 -12.22 -3.14
N ALA A 20 8.61 -11.40 -2.08
CA ALA A 20 8.58 -11.87 -0.70
C ALA A 20 7.29 -12.66 -0.42
N ALA A 21 6.14 -12.17 -0.89
CA ALA A 21 4.86 -12.84 -0.77
C ALA A 21 4.82 -14.17 -1.54
N TRP A 22 5.38 -14.21 -2.75
CA TRP A 22 5.50 -15.43 -3.56
C TRP A 22 6.36 -16.48 -2.84
N LYS A 23 7.52 -16.06 -2.33
CA LYS A 23 8.48 -16.93 -1.64
C LYS A 23 7.95 -17.41 -0.28
N SER A 24 7.23 -16.57 0.46
CA SER A 24 6.57 -16.96 1.70
C SER A 24 5.38 -17.89 1.45
N ALA A 25 4.58 -17.64 0.41
CA ALA A 25 3.49 -18.54 0.01
C ALA A 25 4.01 -19.91 -0.41
N ALA A 26 5.13 -19.97 -1.15
CA ALA A 26 5.81 -21.22 -1.51
C ALA A 26 6.32 -22.01 -0.29
N ARG A 27 6.54 -21.34 0.86
CA ARG A 27 7.00 -21.96 2.12
C ARG A 27 5.91 -22.09 3.19
N ALA A 28 4.73 -21.50 2.99
CA ALA A 28 3.67 -21.37 4.00
C ALA A 28 2.91 -22.67 4.31
N GLY A 29 3.37 -23.83 3.82
CA GLY A 29 2.79 -25.13 4.13
C GLY A 29 3.09 -25.68 5.53
N ARG A 30 3.83 -24.97 6.41
CA ARG A 30 4.43 -25.60 7.61
C ARG A 30 4.04 -25.05 8.99
N SER A 31 3.50 -23.83 9.16
CA SER A 31 2.94 -23.43 10.47
C SER A 31 1.88 -22.32 10.41
N ARG A 32 0.80 -22.50 11.19
CA ARG A 32 -0.29 -21.51 11.33
C ARG A 32 0.20 -20.19 11.93
N ALA A 33 1.21 -20.24 12.79
CA ALA A 33 1.82 -19.05 13.39
C ALA A 33 2.44 -18.12 12.33
N ILE A 34 3.15 -18.68 11.35
CA ILE A 34 3.74 -17.91 10.25
C ILE A 34 2.64 -17.25 9.41
N ALA A 35 1.55 -17.96 9.12
CA ALA A 35 0.42 -17.40 8.38
C ALA A 35 -0.24 -16.22 9.12
N ARG A 36 -0.35 -16.28 10.46
CA ARG A 36 -0.89 -15.18 11.27
C ARG A 36 0.02 -13.96 11.29
N VAL A 37 1.33 -14.16 11.49
CA VAL A 37 2.31 -13.07 11.45
C VAL A 37 2.31 -12.41 10.07
N ALA A 38 2.33 -13.20 9.00
CA ALA A 38 2.25 -12.67 7.63
C ALA A 38 0.95 -11.89 7.39
N ALA A 39 -0.19 -12.38 7.90
CA ALA A 39 -1.46 -11.66 7.82
C ALA A 39 -1.40 -10.29 8.52
N LEU A 40 -0.93 -10.26 9.77
CA LEU A 40 -0.81 -9.02 10.54
C LEU A 40 0.12 -8.01 9.87
N SER A 41 1.29 -8.46 9.40
CA SER A 41 2.25 -7.59 8.71
C SER A 41 1.67 -7.00 7.42
N CYS A 42 1.01 -7.82 6.59
CA CYS A 42 0.36 -7.34 5.36
C CYS A 42 -0.76 -6.34 5.65
N LEU A 43 -1.60 -6.60 6.66
CA LEU A 43 -2.69 -5.70 7.02
C LEU A 43 -2.17 -4.37 7.60
N ALA A 44 -1.13 -4.42 8.45
CA ALA A 44 -0.51 -3.21 8.98
C ALA A 44 0.12 -2.35 7.87
N LEU A 45 0.85 -2.97 6.93
CA LEU A 45 1.41 -2.26 5.79
C LEU A 45 0.33 -1.71 4.86
N SER A 46 -0.74 -2.47 4.62
CA SER A 46 -1.89 -2.00 3.85
C SER A 46 -2.51 -0.73 4.48
N ALA A 47 -2.74 -0.75 5.80
CA ALA A 47 -3.24 0.41 6.53
C ALA A 47 -2.30 1.62 6.41
N PHE A 48 -0.98 1.39 6.51
CA PHE A 48 0.01 2.45 6.33
C PHE A 48 -0.06 3.09 4.93
N PHE A 49 -0.12 2.28 3.86
CA PHE A 49 -0.19 2.81 2.50
C PHE A 49 -1.54 3.51 2.21
N PHE A 50 -2.66 2.99 2.74
CA PHE A 50 -3.94 3.70 2.68
C PHE A 50 -3.87 5.04 3.43
N TYR A 51 -3.23 5.10 4.59
CA TYR A 51 -3.04 6.35 5.31
C TYR A 51 -2.16 7.33 4.55
N ALA A 52 -1.06 6.87 3.94
CA ALA A 52 -0.22 7.70 3.08
C ALA A 52 -1.01 8.24 1.89
N TRP A 53 -1.82 7.40 1.23
CA TRP A 53 -2.71 7.84 0.15
C TRP A 53 -3.72 8.88 0.63
N TYR A 54 -4.34 8.65 1.79
CA TYR A 54 -5.26 9.61 2.39
C TYR A 54 -4.57 10.94 2.70
N ALA A 55 -3.41 10.88 3.35
CA ALA A 55 -2.69 12.06 3.80
C ALA A 55 -2.13 12.90 2.64
N GLN A 56 -1.86 12.29 1.50
CA GLN A 56 -1.29 12.95 0.32
C GLN A 56 -2.35 13.37 -0.70
N TYR A 57 -3.51 12.72 -0.75
CA TYR A 57 -4.49 12.97 -1.81
C TYR A 57 -5.92 13.13 -1.29
N LEU A 58 -6.46 12.16 -0.54
CA LEU A 58 -7.90 12.20 -0.19
C LEU A 58 -8.27 13.23 0.87
N LYS A 59 -7.33 13.68 1.72
CA LYS A 59 -7.63 14.66 2.77
C LYS A 59 -7.89 16.07 2.22
N TRP A 60 -7.53 16.32 0.96
CA TRP A 60 -7.60 17.63 0.33
C TRP A 60 -8.92 17.79 -0.43
N ASP A 61 -9.51 18.98 -0.28
CA ASP A 61 -10.75 19.34 -0.96
C ASP A 61 -10.42 19.94 -2.33
N PHE A 62 -10.52 19.12 -3.37
CA PHE A 62 -10.29 19.55 -4.74
C PHE A 62 -11.52 20.28 -5.27
N ASN A 63 -11.31 21.42 -5.93
CA ASN A 63 -12.39 22.15 -6.56
C ASN A 63 -12.95 21.40 -7.79
N GLU A 64 -13.94 22.00 -8.45
CA GLU A 64 -14.59 21.44 -9.66
C GLU A 64 -13.62 21.14 -10.81
N LEU A 65 -12.43 21.77 -10.82
CA LEU A 65 -11.38 21.55 -11.81
C LEU A 65 -10.35 20.49 -11.36
N GLY A 66 -10.57 19.82 -10.23
CA GLY A 66 -9.64 18.86 -9.66
C GLY A 66 -8.37 19.49 -9.09
N ARG A 67 -8.42 20.76 -8.67
CA ARG A 67 -7.26 21.50 -8.16
C ARG A 67 -7.42 21.83 -6.68
N TYR A 68 -6.36 21.61 -5.93
CA TYR A 68 -6.24 22.06 -4.55
C TYR A 68 -5.08 23.05 -4.46
N TYR A 69 -5.34 24.23 -3.88
CA TYR A 69 -4.31 25.23 -3.63
C TYR A 69 -3.90 25.17 -2.17
N ASP A 70 -2.60 24.94 -1.93
CA ASP A 70 -2.02 25.01 -0.60
C ASP A 70 -1.57 26.45 -0.32
N PRO A 71 -2.20 27.17 0.62
CA PRO A 71 -1.84 28.54 0.94
C PRO A 71 -0.54 28.67 1.73
N VAL A 72 -0.04 27.59 2.35
CA VAL A 72 1.23 27.59 3.10
C VAL A 72 2.39 27.45 2.13
N ASP A 73 2.34 26.41 1.30
CA ASP A 73 3.41 26.10 0.35
C ASP A 73 3.28 26.87 -0.97
N GLN A 74 2.15 27.56 -1.19
CA GLN A 74 1.85 28.35 -2.40
C GLN A 74 1.88 27.50 -3.69
N VAL A 75 1.53 26.21 -3.58
CA VAL A 75 1.54 25.23 -4.68
C VAL A 75 0.12 24.79 -5.01
N VAL A 76 -0.12 24.50 -6.30
CA VAL A 76 -1.37 23.90 -6.77
C VAL A 76 -1.15 22.42 -7.05
N TYR A 77 -1.87 21.57 -6.33
CA TYR A 77 -1.95 20.15 -6.57
C TYR A 77 -3.07 19.86 -7.57
N THR A 78 -2.75 19.11 -8.63
CA THR A 78 -3.67 18.82 -9.74
C THR A 78 -3.90 17.33 -9.96
N ASP A 79 -3.26 16.46 -9.19
CA ASP A 79 -3.29 15.03 -9.44
C ASP A 79 -3.50 14.23 -8.15
N ALA A 80 -4.50 13.35 -8.17
CA ALA A 80 -4.76 12.39 -7.11
C ALA A 80 -4.01 11.09 -7.45
N GLY A 81 -2.72 11.05 -7.13
CA GLY A 81 -1.85 9.94 -7.51
C GLY A 81 -2.33 8.60 -6.95
N PHE A 82 -2.58 7.63 -7.83
CA PHE A 82 -2.98 6.26 -7.47
C PHE A 82 -1.80 5.39 -6.94
N VAL A 83 -0.61 5.97 -6.83
CA VAL A 83 0.64 5.24 -6.53
C VAL A 83 0.57 4.50 -5.19
N TRP A 84 -0.11 5.05 -4.18
CA TRP A 84 -0.21 4.44 -2.85
C TRP A 84 -1.39 3.48 -2.70
N VAL A 85 -2.47 3.62 -3.48
CA VAL A 85 -3.64 2.75 -3.34
C VAL A 85 -3.38 1.35 -3.88
N LEU A 86 -2.56 1.21 -4.92
CA LEU A 86 -2.21 -0.07 -5.51
C LEU A 86 -1.47 -1.01 -4.54
N PRO A 87 -0.34 -0.61 -3.90
CA PRO A 87 0.30 -1.44 -2.88
C PRO A 87 -0.62 -1.66 -1.68
N ALA A 88 -1.41 -0.66 -1.27
CA ALA A 88 -2.35 -0.78 -0.17
C ALA A 88 -3.38 -1.90 -0.42
N ALA A 89 -4.00 -1.92 -1.60
CA ALA A 89 -4.98 -2.93 -2.00
C ALA A 89 -4.35 -4.32 -2.16
N ALA A 90 -3.17 -4.41 -2.77
CA ALA A 90 -2.46 -5.69 -2.93
C ALA A 90 -2.12 -6.33 -1.57
N LEU A 91 -1.59 -5.52 -0.64
CA LEU A 91 -1.28 -5.96 0.71
C LEU A 91 -2.53 -6.33 1.52
N LEU A 92 -3.64 -5.61 1.31
CA LEU A 92 -4.93 -5.97 1.92
C LEU A 92 -5.37 -7.37 1.49
N ILE A 93 -5.37 -7.63 0.18
CA ILE A 93 -5.76 -8.94 -0.37
C ILE A 93 -4.86 -10.04 0.18
N LEU A 94 -3.54 -9.85 0.16
CA LEU A 94 -2.58 -10.81 0.71
C LEU A 94 -2.80 -11.04 2.22
N GLY A 95 -3.02 -9.98 2.99
CA GLY A 95 -3.30 -10.05 4.42
C GLY A 95 -4.55 -10.87 4.72
N LEU A 96 -5.63 -10.66 3.96
CA LEU A 96 -6.87 -11.44 4.07
C LEU A 96 -6.68 -12.91 3.67
N LEU A 97 -5.89 -13.20 2.63
CA LEU A 97 -5.57 -14.58 2.24
C LEU A 97 -4.77 -15.31 3.31
N TYR A 98 -3.76 -14.66 3.90
CA TYR A 98 -2.98 -15.23 5.00
C TYR A 98 -3.83 -15.39 6.28
N ALA A 99 -4.70 -14.44 6.59
CA ALA A 99 -5.63 -14.54 7.72
C ALA A 99 -6.56 -15.75 7.54
N ARG A 100 -7.16 -15.91 6.35
CA ARG A 100 -8.00 -17.08 6.05
C ARG A 100 -7.24 -18.39 6.24
N ARG A 101 -5.96 -18.47 5.87
CA ARG A 101 -5.13 -19.67 6.05
C ARG A 101 -4.72 -19.92 7.51
N GLY A 102 -4.40 -18.86 8.26
CA GLY A 102 -3.99 -18.97 9.67
C GLY A 102 -5.13 -19.24 10.66
N TRP A 103 -6.38 -19.00 10.25
CA TRP A 103 -7.58 -19.17 11.06
C TRP A 103 -8.58 -20.23 10.58
N ARG A 104 -8.38 -20.85 9.40
CA ARG A 104 -9.14 -22.06 9.03
C ARG A 104 -8.70 -23.22 9.95
N ARG A 105 -9.68 -23.79 10.66
CA ARG A 105 -9.51 -24.87 11.66
C ARG A 105 -8.96 -26.14 11.03
#